data_AF-A0A0A2X3W1-F1
#
_entry.id   AF-A0A0A2X3W1-F1
#
_cell.length_a   1.000
_cell.length_b   1.000
_cell.length_c   1.000
_cell.angle_alpha   90.00
_cell.angle_beta   90.00
_cell.angle_gamma   90.00
#
_symmetry.space_group_name_H-M   'P 1'
#
loop_
_entity.id
_entity.type
_entity.pdbx_description
1 polymer ?
#
loop_
_entity_poly.entity_id
_entity_poly.type
_entity_poly.pdbx_seq_one_letter_code
_entity_poly.pdbx_strand_id
1 'polypeptide(L)' 'MLATNEWQPIETAPKDAVVMVWNGDFITMGRYWSQRKCWIDYADEGDEFTDPPTHWQPLPQAPGGRNG' A
#
# COMPACT_ATOMS: atom_id res chain seq x y z
N MET A 1 10.94 -16.50 5.09
CA MET A 1 9.70 -16.91 4.40
C MET A 1 9.56 -16.02 3.18
N LEU A 2 9.56 -16.58 1.97
CA LEU A 2 9.32 -15.79 0.76
C LEU A 2 7.90 -15.26 0.86
N ALA A 3 7.72 -13.93 0.90
CA ALA A 3 6.41 -13.33 0.80
C ALA A 3 5.81 -13.79 -0.54
N THR A 4 4.74 -14.59 -0.49
CA THR A 4 3.97 -14.91 -1.69
C THR A 4 3.43 -13.59 -2.22
N ASN A 5 3.78 -13.28 -3.46
CA ASN A 5 3.54 -12.01 -4.14
C ASN A 5 2.06 -11.87 -4.53
N GLU A 6 1.16 -12.10 -3.57
CA GLU A 6 -0.28 -12.22 -3.76
C GLU A 6 -0.98 -11.06 -3.07
N TRP A 7 -1.85 -10.39 -3.81
CA TRP A 7 -2.72 -9.35 -3.30
C TRP A 7 -3.58 -9.86 -2.13
N GLN A 8 -3.66 -9.07 -1.08
CA GLN A 8 -4.43 -9.35 0.14
C GLN A 8 -5.51 -8.29 0.35
N PRO A 9 -6.63 -8.58 1.05
CA PRO A 9 -7.64 -7.58 1.39
C PRO A 9 -7.04 -6.41 2.17
N ILE A 10 -7.42 -5.18 1.82
CA ILE A 10 -6.83 -3.95 2.38
C ILE A 10 -6.94 -3.87 3.91
N GLU A 11 -7.95 -4.50 4.53
CA GLU A 11 -8.17 -4.49 5.97
C GLU A 11 -7.05 -5.22 6.74
N THR A 12 -6.30 -6.07 6.04
CA THR A 12 -5.17 -6.84 6.59
C THR A 12 -3.83 -6.12 6.44
N ALA A 13 -3.80 -4.96 5.77
CA ALA A 13 -2.57 -4.25 5.49
C ALA A 13 -1.89 -3.69 6.75
N PRO A 14 -0.55 -3.68 6.80
CA PRO A 14 0.20 -3.02 7.87
C PRO A 14 -0.06 -1.51 7.82
N LYS A 15 -0.49 -0.95 8.96
CA LYS A 15 -0.86 0.48 9.08
C LYS A 15 0.32 1.39 9.41
N ASP A 16 1.49 0.81 9.61
CA ASP A 16 2.76 1.44 9.94
C ASP A 16 3.79 1.39 8.79
N ALA A 17 3.38 0.91 7.61
CA ALA A 17 4.23 0.81 6.43
C ALA A 17 3.59 1.49 5.20
N VAL A 18 4.44 1.77 4.20
CA VAL A 18 3.99 2.07 2.83
C VAL A 18 3.87 0.76 2.08
N VAL A 19 2.77 0.58 1.37
CA VAL A 19 2.45 -0.65 0.64
C VAL A 19 2.02 -0.33 -0.79
N MET A 20 2.08 -1.30 -1.70
CA MET A 20 1.36 -1.17 -2.96
C MET A 20 -0.12 -1.41 -2.71
N VAL A 21 -0.99 -0.60 -3.32
CA VAL A 21 -2.44 -0.70 -3.20
C VAL A 21 -3.11 -0.77 -4.57
N TRP A 22 -4.26 -1.42 -4.62
CA TRP A 22 -5.15 -1.49 -5.78
C TRP A 22 -6.53 -0.94 -5.38
N ASN A 23 -7.03 0.04 -6.12
CA ASN A 23 -8.34 0.66 -5.86
C ASN A 23 -9.47 0.17 -6.78
N GLY A 24 -9.18 -0.66 -7.77
CA GLY A 24 -10.15 -1.07 -8.79
C GLY A 24 -9.81 -0.55 -10.18
N ASP A 25 -8.99 0.49 -10.28
CA ASP A 25 -8.61 1.13 -11.54
C ASP A 25 -7.10 1.09 -11.80
N PHE A 26 -6.29 1.39 -10.79
CA PHE A 26 -4.83 1.42 -10.91
C PHE A 26 -4.11 0.95 -9.65
N ILE A 27 -2.81 0.71 -9.81
CA ILE A 27 -1.89 0.34 -8.73
C ILE A 27 -1.05 1.56 -8.37
N THR A 28 -0.97 1.89 -7.09
CA THR A 28 -0.11 2.98 -6.56
C THR A 28 0.45 2.63 -5.18
N MET A 29 1.17 3.55 -4.55
CA MET A 29 1.65 3.42 -3.17
C MET A 29 0.63 4.00 -2.19
N GLY A 30 0.24 3.22 -1.18
CA GLY A 30 -0.69 3.65 -0.14
C GLY A 30 -0.01 3.79 1.21
N ARG A 31 -0.44 4.79 1.99
CA ARG A 31 -0.10 4.93 3.41
C ARG A 31 -1.37 5.06 4.25
N TYR A 32 -1.43 4.40 5.39
CA TYR A 32 -2.55 4.58 6.31
C TYR A 32 -2.37 5.85 7.15
N TRP A 33 -3.36 6.74 7.14
CA TRP A 33 -3.38 7.93 7.97
C TRP A 33 -4.24 7.69 9.22
N SER A 34 -3.60 7.38 10.34
CA SER A 34 -4.27 6.99 11.59
C SER A 34 -5.24 8.04 12.16
N GLN A 35 -4.95 9.33 12.02
CA GLN A 35 -5.82 10.41 12.52
C GLN A 35 -7.15 10.48 11.75
N ARG A 36 -7.12 10.26 10.43
CA ARG A 36 -8.32 10.26 9.56
C ARG A 36 -8.93 8.86 9.37
N LYS A 37 -8.22 7.82 9.80
CA LYS A 37 -8.59 6.40 9.65
C LYS A 37 -8.80 5.96 8.20
N CYS A 38 -8.15 6.61 7.24
CA CYS A 38 -8.24 6.31 5.81
C CYS A 38 -6.87 5.98 5.21
N TRP A 39 -6.88 5.43 4.01
CA TRP A 39 -5.70 5.29 3.16
C TRP A 39 -5.54 6.54 2.30
N ILE A 40 -4.29 6.96 2.10
CA ILE A 40 -3.93 8.09 1.22
C ILE A 40 -2.94 7.63 0.16
N ASP A 41 -2.96 8.29 -0.99
CA ASP A 41 -1.98 8.10 -2.04
C ASP A 41 -0.65 8.70 -1.57
N TYR A 42 0.32 7.82 -1.33
CA TYR A 42 1.65 8.22 -0.88
C TYR A 42 2.48 8.86 -2.00
N ALA A 43 2.17 8.54 -3.26
CA ALA A 43 2.87 9.11 -4.42
C ALA A 43 2.37 10.53 -4.74
N ASP A 44 1.10 10.82 -4.46
CA ASP A 44 0.44 12.10 -4.77
C ASP A 44 0.24 12.97 -3.51
N GLU A 45 1.35 13.28 -2.84
CA GLU A 45 1.43 14.20 -1.67
C GLU A 45 0.51 13.90 -0.47
N GLY A 46 -0.13 12.73 -0.43
CA GLY A 46 -0.99 12.31 0.68
C GLY A 46 -2.47 12.66 0.52
N ASP A 47 -2.93 12.86 -0.71
CA ASP A 47 -4.36 13.00 -1.00
C ASP A 47 -5.14 11.72 -0.66
N GLU A 48 -6.38 11.89 -0.23
CA GLU A 48 -7.29 10.78 0.03
C GLU A 48 -7.74 10.17 -1.31
N PHE A 49 -7.75 8.84 -1.38
CA PHE A 49 -8.24 8.16 -2.56
C PHE A 49 -9.70 8.54 -2.84
N THR A 50 -10.00 8.91 -4.10
CA THR A 50 -11.40 9.12 -4.52
C THR A 50 -12.20 7.82 -4.37
N ASP A 51 -11.60 6.70 -4.78
CA ASP A 51 -12.10 5.35 -4.52
C ASP A 51 -11.12 4.60 -3.60
N PRO A 52 -11.54 4.20 -2.38
CA PRO A 52 -10.64 3.56 -1.42
C PRO A 52 -9.99 2.29 -1.98
N PRO A 53 -8.71 2.04 -1.63
CA PRO A 53 -8.04 0.81 -2.03
C PRO A 53 -8.75 -0.41 -1.45
N THR A 54 -8.85 -1.48 -2.24
CA THR A 54 -9.50 -2.74 -1.85
C THR A 54 -8.50 -3.85 -1.53
N HIS A 55 -7.29 -3.78 -2.11
CA HIS A 55 -6.25 -4.78 -1.92
C HIS A 55 -4.88 -4.13 -1.74
N TRP A 56 -3.96 -4.86 -1.10
CA TRP A 56 -2.57 -4.46 -0.91
C TRP A 56 -1.59 -5.60 -1.18
N GLN A 57 -0.33 -5.24 -1.41
CA GLN A 57 0.81 -6.16 -1.30
C GLN A 57 2.05 -5.40 -0.80
N PRO A 58 3.07 -6.09 -0.26
CA PRO A 58 4.34 -5.45 0.08
C PRO A 58 4.97 -4.76 -1.12
N LEU A 59 5.74 -3.70 -0.89
CA LEU A 59 6.59 -3.14 -1.95
C LEU A 59 7.60 -4.21 -2.41
N PRO A 60 7.93 -4.28 -3.71
CA PRO A 60 8.97 -5.16 -4.19
C PRO A 60 10.31 -4.77 -3.55
N GLN A 61 11.19 -5.76 -3.38
CA GLN A 61 12.54 -5.48 -2.93
C GLN A 61 13.23 -4.53 -3.92
N ALA A 62 13.93 -3.52 -3.39
CA ALA A 62 14.66 -2.58 -4.23
C ALA A 62 15.68 -3.32 -5.13
N PRO A 63 15.88 -2.86 -6.39
CA PRO A 63 16.91 -3.41 -7.26
C PRO A 63 18.28 -3.31 -6.58
N GLY A 64 19.01 -4.43 -6.48
CA GLY A 64 20.31 -4.48 -5.78
C GLY A 64 20.26 -4.99 -4.34
N GLY A 65 19.08 -5.41 -3.84
CA GLY A 65 18.98 -6.27 -2.67
C GLY A 65 19.46 -5.65 -1.37
N ARG A 66 19.30 -4.34 -1.18
CA ARG A 66 19.61 -3.74 0.11
C ARG A 66 18.43 -3.92 1.05
N ASN A 67 18.47 -5.03 1.79
CA ASN A 67 17.71 -5.17 3.03
C ASN A 67 18.28 -4.11 3.99
N GLY A 68 17.44 -3.16 4.40
CA GLY A 68 17.75 -2.27 5.52
C GLY A 68 17.91 -3.08 6.80
#